data_AF-A0A961QBE9-F1
#
_entry.id   AF-A0A961QBE9-F1
#
_cell.length_a   1.000
_cell.length_b   1.000
_cell.length_c   1.000
_cell.angle_alpha   90.00
_cell.angle_beta   90.00
_cell.angle_gamma   90.00
#
_symmetry.space_group_name_H-M   'P 1'
#
loop_
_entity.id
_entity.type
_entity.pdbx_description
1 polymer ?
#
loop_
_entity_poly.entity_id
_entity_poly.type
_entity_poly.pdbx_seq_one_letter_code
_entity_poly.pdbx_strand_id
1 'polypeptide(L)'
;MNRSYDYFVGLDVSQRTTSVCVIDADGKKFCEGKCNSRPEDIRGWLVNRVAEDKTLKIGLEAGNMSSWLYSGLVKFGFDVVGMETFQAHRFLATYRNKTDKNDARGLAQLVRMGGEDFLKVVSIRSQASQETRVLLAMRDHLVSQKVGLENHIAGVLKPFGVLVERGNVTADTFYKRTLEGLAEAEKNGVHVRSYVLPSLHLYMEAVEAIAPLTEKIHAIAHSIEMVKRFMDIPGIGPVTALSFYAAVDNPQRFQKSSDVAAYFGLTPRQFQSGETNFMGAISRRGDPATRRVLVIAATVLLSGTQEWNSLKTWGVRLAKRIGFSKARIAVARKLAMIMHKIRVNNDRFRPKNLSAQERIKLKQELIVVASKSGRVASAPV
;
A
#
# COMPACT_ATOMS: atom_id res chain seq x y z
N MET A 1 16.32 17.75 -21.84
CA MET A 1 17.25 18.91 -21.76
C MET A 1 18.17 18.66 -20.57
N ASN A 2 19.45 18.42 -20.79
CA ASN A 2 20.42 18.28 -19.70
C ASN A 2 20.60 19.66 -19.04
N ARG A 3 19.94 19.90 -17.91
CA ARG A 3 20.32 21.01 -17.02
C ARG A 3 21.72 20.73 -16.50
N SER A 4 22.66 21.63 -16.78
CA SER A 4 23.95 21.65 -16.08
C SER A 4 23.70 22.19 -14.67
N TYR A 5 24.18 21.51 -13.65
CA TYR A 5 24.09 21.94 -12.25
C TYR A 5 25.48 22.28 -11.73
N ASP A 6 25.62 23.39 -11.00
CA ASP A 6 26.88 23.80 -10.38
C ASP A 6 27.24 22.91 -9.20
N TYR A 7 26.23 22.55 -8.38
CA TYR A 7 26.41 21.69 -7.23
C TYR A 7 25.33 20.63 -7.09
N PHE A 8 25.74 19.53 -6.45
CA PHE A 8 24.91 18.38 -6.11
C PHE A 8 24.89 18.22 -4.60
N VAL A 9 23.70 18.05 -4.05
CA VAL A 9 23.47 17.97 -2.61
C VAL A 9 22.96 16.58 -2.27
N GLY A 10 23.59 15.94 -1.28
CA GLY A 10 23.11 14.70 -0.69
C GLY A 10 22.57 14.96 0.71
N LEU A 11 21.33 14.55 0.94
CA LEU A 11 20.65 14.63 2.23
C LEU A 11 20.51 13.23 2.81
N ASP A 12 21.27 12.95 3.87
CA ASP A 12 21.06 11.77 4.72
C ASP A 12 20.16 12.16 5.89
N VAL A 13 18.92 11.69 5.84
CA VAL A 13 17.80 12.21 6.64
C VAL A 13 17.54 11.30 7.84
N SER A 14 17.75 11.83 9.05
CA SER A 14 17.26 11.23 10.30
C SER A 14 16.09 12.05 10.87
N GLN A 15 15.38 11.54 11.88
CA GLN A 15 14.19 12.21 12.41
C GLN A 15 14.44 13.63 12.96
N ARG A 16 15.56 13.86 13.64
CA ARG A 16 15.87 15.16 14.27
C ARG A 16 16.82 16.00 13.44
N THR A 17 17.84 15.37 12.85
CA THR A 17 18.90 16.06 12.12
C THR A 17 19.15 15.46 10.74
N THR A 18 19.43 16.29 9.75
CA THR A 18 19.83 15.88 8.41
C THR A 18 21.31 16.18 8.24
N SER A 19 22.09 15.18 7.82
CA SER A 19 23.45 15.39 7.35
C SER A 19 23.40 15.87 5.90
N VAL A 20 24.08 16.98 5.63
CA VAL A 20 24.08 17.65 4.33
C VAL A 20 25.50 17.64 3.79
N CYS A 21 25.65 17.20 2.55
CA CYS A 21 26.91 17.31 1.80
C CYS A 21 26.65 17.98 0.46
N VAL A 22 27.47 18.98 0.13
CA VAL A 22 27.46 19.67 -1.16
C VAL A 22 28.77 19.38 -1.88
N ILE A 23 28.66 18.91 -3.11
CA ILE A 23 29.79 18.66 -4.01
C ILE A 23 29.60 19.45 -5.31
N ASP A 24 30.70 19.84 -5.95
CA ASP A 24 30.66 20.48 -7.27
C ASP A 24 30.48 19.46 -8.41
N ALA A 25 30.43 19.94 -9.65
CA ALA A 25 30.31 19.12 -10.86
C ALA A 25 31.44 18.09 -11.03
N ASP A 26 32.66 18.41 -10.55
CA ASP A 26 33.81 17.49 -10.56
C ASP A 26 33.75 16.46 -9.43
N GLY A 27 32.80 16.61 -8.49
CA GLY A 27 32.60 15.73 -7.35
C GLY A 27 33.53 16.03 -6.17
N LYS A 28 34.20 17.19 -6.18
CA LYS A 28 34.98 17.67 -5.05
C LYS A 28 34.01 18.27 -4.01
N LYS A 29 34.32 18.01 -2.73
CA LYS A 29 33.51 18.51 -1.62
C LYS A 29 33.62 20.02 -1.54
N PHE A 30 32.48 20.70 -1.59
CA PHE A 30 32.36 22.14 -1.35
C PHE A 30 32.12 22.42 0.13
N CYS A 31 31.07 21.86 0.72
CA CYS A 31 30.81 21.97 2.17
C CYS A 31 30.04 20.75 2.72
N GLU A 32 30.11 20.55 4.04
CA GLU A 32 29.36 19.50 4.74
C GLU A 32 28.92 20.01 6.13
N GLY A 33 27.85 19.44 6.67
CA GLY A 33 27.38 19.79 8.01
C GLY A 33 26.11 19.05 8.40
N LYS A 34 25.50 19.50 9.50
CA LYS A 34 24.19 19.03 9.97
C LYS A 34 23.26 20.20 10.20
N CYS A 35 21.98 19.99 9.96
CA CYS A 35 20.90 20.91 10.33
C CYS A 35 19.72 20.11 10.87
N ASN A 36 18.70 20.78 11.38
CA ASN A 36 17.46 20.10 11.76
C ASN A 36 16.77 19.55 10.51
N SER A 37 16.02 18.46 10.67
CA SER A 37 15.29 17.81 9.58
C SER A 37 14.00 18.54 9.21
N ARG A 38 14.10 19.83 8.91
CA ARG A 38 12.98 20.68 8.47
C ARG A 38 13.31 21.35 7.13
N PRO A 39 12.35 21.51 6.22
CA PRO A 39 12.60 22.17 4.94
C PRO A 39 13.21 23.57 5.09
N GLU A 40 12.74 24.35 6.06
CA GLU A 40 13.18 25.73 6.32
C GLU A 40 14.63 25.77 6.80
N ASP A 41 14.99 24.84 7.69
CA ASP A 41 16.35 24.73 8.23
C ASP A 41 17.33 24.25 7.17
N ILE A 42 16.93 23.29 6.32
CA ILE A 42 17.74 22.82 5.18
C ILE A 42 17.92 23.95 4.16
N ARG A 43 16.85 24.68 3.83
CA ARG A 43 16.91 25.86 2.96
C ARG A 43 17.91 26.87 3.53
N GLY A 44 17.73 27.28 4.79
CA GLY A 44 18.61 28.23 5.46
C GLY A 44 20.07 27.77 5.47
N TRP A 45 20.30 26.48 5.71
CA TRP A 45 21.64 25.91 5.68
C TRP A 45 22.32 26.02 4.30
N LEU A 46 21.56 25.78 3.22
CA LEU A 46 22.02 25.83 1.83
C LEU A 46 22.25 27.27 1.34
N VAL A 47 21.28 28.16 1.49
CA VAL A 47 21.37 29.55 0.99
C VAL A 47 22.46 30.36 1.69
N ASN A 48 22.78 30.04 2.94
CA ASN A 48 23.88 30.68 3.67
C ASN A 48 25.28 30.21 3.23
N ARG A 49 25.37 29.23 2.32
CA ARG A 49 26.64 28.61 1.91
C ARG A 49 26.84 28.58 0.40
N VAL A 50 25.76 28.52 -0.36
CA VAL A 50 25.78 28.50 -1.82
C VAL A 50 25.16 29.79 -2.32
N ALA A 51 25.87 30.48 -3.21
CA ALA A 51 25.41 31.74 -3.79
C ALA A 51 24.11 31.53 -4.60
N GLU A 52 23.23 32.55 -4.59
CA GLU A 52 21.90 32.46 -5.19
C GLU A 52 21.91 32.27 -6.72
N ASP A 53 22.99 32.68 -7.40
CA ASP A 53 23.17 32.50 -8.84
C ASP A 53 23.52 31.04 -9.23
N LYS A 54 23.77 30.17 -8.25
CA LYS A 54 24.21 28.79 -8.48
C LYS A 54 23.04 27.82 -8.49
N THR A 55 23.14 26.86 -9.40
CA THR A 55 22.14 25.81 -9.60
C THR A 55 22.44 24.58 -8.73
N LEU A 56 21.42 24.11 -8.02
CA LEU A 56 21.50 22.97 -7.09
C LEU A 56 20.62 21.82 -7.54
N LYS A 57 21.16 20.60 -7.52
CA LYS A 57 20.36 19.36 -7.57
C LYS A 57 20.44 18.63 -6.25
N ILE A 58 19.30 18.49 -5.57
CA ILE A 58 19.21 17.92 -4.23
C ILE A 58 18.68 16.49 -4.29
N GLY A 59 19.45 15.52 -3.81
CA GLY A 59 18.98 14.15 -3.60
C GLY A 59 18.67 13.87 -2.14
N LEU A 60 17.54 13.18 -1.92
CA LEU A 60 17.25 12.49 -0.68
C LEU A 60 16.78 11.06 -0.93
N GLU A 61 17.09 10.15 -0.02
CA GLU A 61 16.54 8.79 -0.08
C GLU A 61 15.03 8.78 0.20
N ALA A 62 14.29 7.93 -0.50
CA ALA A 62 12.89 7.70 -0.21
C ALA A 62 12.72 7.08 1.20
N GLY A 63 11.90 7.72 2.04
CA GLY A 63 11.68 7.33 3.43
C GLY A 63 10.47 8.03 4.03
N ASN A 64 10.25 7.87 5.34
CA ASN A 64 9.04 8.37 6.01
C ASN A 64 8.89 9.90 5.93
N MET A 65 10.00 10.64 5.97
CA MET A 65 10.00 12.11 5.91
C MET A 65 10.23 12.65 4.50
N SER A 66 10.52 11.78 3.52
CA SER A 66 10.94 12.23 2.19
C SER A 66 9.86 13.05 1.49
N SER A 67 8.59 12.71 1.71
CA SER A 67 7.47 13.43 1.11
C SER A 67 7.38 14.88 1.61
N TRP A 68 7.47 15.09 2.92
CA TRP A 68 7.42 16.42 3.52
C TRP A 68 8.64 17.27 3.13
N LEU A 69 9.85 16.69 3.22
CA LEU A 69 11.08 17.37 2.84
C LEU A 69 11.12 17.72 1.36
N TYR A 70 10.77 16.77 0.48
CA TYR A 70 10.68 16.98 -0.95
C TYR A 70 9.72 18.12 -1.29
N SER A 71 8.48 18.06 -0.79
CA SER A 71 7.47 19.08 -1.09
C SER A 71 7.87 20.46 -0.54
N GLY A 72 8.48 20.53 0.65
CA GLY A 72 8.96 21.79 1.22
C GLY A 72 10.10 22.41 0.41
N LEU A 73 11.11 21.61 0.05
CA LEU A 73 12.26 22.08 -0.73
C LEU A 73 11.86 22.48 -2.16
N VAL A 74 10.96 21.74 -2.81
CA VAL A 74 10.40 22.14 -4.12
C VAL A 74 9.63 23.45 -4.02
N LYS A 75 8.87 23.69 -2.94
CA LYS A 75 8.19 24.98 -2.70
C LYS A 75 9.16 26.16 -2.56
N PHE A 76 10.39 25.90 -2.11
CA PHE A 76 11.45 26.91 -2.07
C PHE A 76 12.19 27.10 -3.40
N GLY A 77 11.78 26.40 -4.46
CA GLY A 77 12.37 26.52 -5.80
C GLY A 77 13.55 25.59 -6.05
N PHE A 78 13.90 24.70 -5.13
CA PHE A 78 14.98 23.73 -5.36
C PHE A 78 14.57 22.62 -6.32
N ASP A 79 15.53 22.14 -7.11
CA ASP A 79 15.39 20.93 -7.91
C ASP A 79 15.73 19.71 -7.05
N VAL A 80 14.71 18.92 -6.73
CA VAL A 80 14.82 17.82 -5.76
C VAL A 80 14.51 16.50 -6.42
N VAL A 81 15.30 15.47 -6.11
CA VAL A 81 15.13 14.10 -6.56
C VAL A 81 15.02 13.14 -5.38
N GLY A 82 13.96 12.33 -5.37
CA GLY A 82 13.81 11.22 -4.44
C GLY A 82 14.49 9.98 -5.00
N MET A 83 15.42 9.38 -4.27
CA MET A 83 16.20 8.22 -4.72
C MET A 83 15.59 6.92 -4.21
N GLU A 84 15.66 5.86 -5.02
CA GLU A 84 15.21 4.54 -4.63
C GLU A 84 16.12 3.94 -3.54
N THR A 85 15.49 3.53 -2.44
CA THR A 85 16.14 3.08 -1.20
C THR A 85 17.12 1.92 -1.43
N PHE A 86 16.75 0.93 -2.24
CA PHE A 86 17.61 -0.25 -2.46
C PHE A 86 18.87 0.10 -3.27
N GLN A 87 18.74 0.94 -4.30
CA GLN A 87 19.89 1.44 -5.05
C GLN A 87 20.79 2.32 -4.18
N ALA A 88 20.21 3.27 -3.45
CA ALA A 88 20.96 4.16 -2.54
C ALA A 88 21.75 3.33 -1.52
N HIS A 89 21.10 2.39 -0.84
CA HIS A 89 21.75 1.50 0.11
C HIS A 89 22.91 0.69 -0.52
N ARG A 90 22.71 0.08 -1.70
CA ARG A 90 23.79 -0.69 -2.36
C ARG A 90 24.96 0.19 -2.79
N PHE A 91 24.68 1.41 -3.22
CA PHE A 91 25.72 2.38 -3.57
C PHE A 91 26.53 2.78 -2.33
N LEU A 92 25.86 3.14 -1.24
CA LEU A 92 26.51 3.53 0.01
C LEU A 92 27.33 2.39 0.63
N ALA A 93 26.89 1.14 0.47
CA ALA A 93 27.63 -0.04 0.96
C ALA A 93 29.01 -0.25 0.29
N THR A 94 29.32 0.48 -0.80
CA THR A 94 30.66 0.45 -1.41
C THR A 94 31.71 1.21 -0.60
N TYR A 95 31.29 2.10 0.30
CA TYR A 95 32.18 2.83 1.19
C TYR A 95 32.61 1.93 2.37
N ARG A 96 33.92 1.89 2.67
CA ARG A 96 34.47 1.06 3.77
C ARG A 96 33.93 1.46 5.15
N ASN A 97 33.80 2.77 5.40
CA ASN A 97 33.41 3.31 6.69
C ASN A 97 32.03 3.95 6.60
N LYS A 98 31.05 3.38 7.30
CA LYS A 98 29.71 3.92 7.41
C LYS A 98 29.65 5.05 8.44
N THR A 99 29.33 6.25 8.00
CA THR A 99 29.08 7.43 8.85
C THR A 99 28.05 8.31 8.17
N ASP A 100 27.21 9.04 8.93
CA ASP A 100 26.20 9.94 8.33
C ASP A 100 26.80 10.94 7.33
N LYS A 101 28.04 11.36 7.57
CA LYS A 101 28.80 12.26 6.67
C LYS A 101 29.13 11.59 5.34
N ASN A 102 29.61 10.34 5.40
CA ASN A 102 29.92 9.56 4.21
C ASN A 102 28.66 9.18 3.46
N ASP A 103 27.57 8.89 4.17
CA ASP A 103 26.27 8.58 3.58
C ASP A 103 25.74 9.81 2.82
N ALA A 104 25.71 10.99 3.45
CA ALA A 104 25.34 12.25 2.77
C ALA A 104 26.23 12.54 1.54
N ARG A 105 27.56 12.34 1.66
CA ARG A 105 28.49 12.54 0.54
C ARG A 105 28.27 11.52 -0.59
N GLY A 106 28.02 10.26 -0.24
CA GLY A 106 27.73 9.19 -1.19
C GLY A 106 26.43 9.45 -1.93
N LEU A 107 25.41 9.94 -1.24
CA LEU A 107 24.16 10.39 -1.86
C LEU A 107 24.38 11.55 -2.83
N ALA A 108 25.19 12.56 -2.45
CA ALA A 108 25.54 13.66 -3.35
C ALA A 108 26.24 13.15 -4.63
N GLN A 109 27.19 12.21 -4.48
CA GLN A 109 27.86 11.57 -5.61
C GLN A 109 26.89 10.77 -6.49
N LEU A 110 25.95 10.06 -5.87
CA LEU A 110 24.94 9.29 -6.59
C LEU A 110 24.03 10.19 -7.45
N VAL A 111 23.66 11.36 -6.95
CA VAL A 111 22.90 12.36 -7.72
C VAL A 111 23.72 12.92 -8.88
N ARG A 112 25.00 13.25 -8.63
CA ARG A 112 25.93 13.79 -9.63
C ARG A 112 26.18 12.82 -10.79
N MET A 113 26.50 11.57 -10.47
CA MET A 113 26.76 10.51 -11.46
C MET A 113 25.48 9.98 -12.11
N GLY A 114 24.34 10.19 -11.44
CA GLY A 114 23.10 9.50 -11.68
C GLY A 114 22.48 9.66 -13.06
N GLY A 115 22.56 10.83 -13.68
CA GLY A 115 21.85 11.09 -14.95
C GLY A 115 20.38 10.62 -14.95
N GLU A 116 19.80 10.39 -16.12
CA GLU A 116 18.49 9.70 -16.26
C GLU A 116 18.63 8.17 -16.30
N ASP A 117 19.80 7.66 -16.70
CA ASP A 117 20.01 6.23 -16.97
C ASP A 117 20.49 5.42 -15.74
N PHE A 118 21.21 6.06 -14.81
CA PHE A 118 21.79 5.38 -13.65
C PHE A 118 20.95 5.58 -12.38
N LEU A 119 20.38 6.77 -12.15
CA LEU A 119 19.61 7.06 -10.95
C LEU A 119 18.15 6.61 -11.07
N LYS A 120 17.75 5.67 -10.22
CA LYS A 120 16.34 5.30 -10.08
C LYS A 120 15.62 6.34 -9.23
N VAL A 121 14.93 7.24 -9.90
CA VAL A 121 14.10 8.27 -9.28
C VAL A 121 12.76 7.69 -8.82
N VAL A 122 12.43 7.93 -7.55
CA VAL A 122 11.13 7.62 -6.97
C VAL A 122 10.22 8.83 -7.14
N SER A 123 9.10 8.63 -7.82
CA SER A 123 8.03 9.62 -7.84
C SER A 123 7.45 9.79 -6.43
N ILE A 124 7.65 10.99 -5.88
CA ILE A 124 7.00 11.43 -4.65
C ILE A 124 5.52 11.71 -4.95
N ARG A 125 4.64 11.19 -4.11
CA ARG A 125 3.18 11.31 -4.31
C ARG A 125 2.72 12.73 -3.99
N SER A 126 1.63 13.16 -4.62
CA SER A 126 0.94 14.39 -4.28
C SER A 126 0.46 14.41 -2.83
N GLN A 127 0.32 15.61 -2.25
CA GLN A 127 -0.20 15.79 -0.91
C GLN A 127 -1.60 15.19 -0.75
N ALA A 128 -2.50 15.41 -1.71
CA ALA A 128 -3.86 14.86 -1.70
C ALA A 128 -3.86 13.31 -1.66
N SER A 129 -2.97 12.66 -2.43
CA SER A 129 -2.81 11.21 -2.38
C SER A 129 -2.23 10.73 -1.05
N GLN A 130 -1.33 11.49 -0.42
CA GLN A 130 -0.81 11.16 0.91
C GLN A 130 -1.90 11.26 1.98
N GLU A 131 -2.67 12.35 2.00
CA GLU A 131 -3.79 12.55 2.93
C GLU A 131 -4.84 11.44 2.79
N THR A 132 -5.18 11.07 1.55
CA THR A 132 -6.09 9.95 1.26
C THR A 132 -5.55 8.63 1.80
N ARG A 133 -4.24 8.37 1.66
CA ARG A 133 -3.61 7.16 2.20
C ARG A 133 -3.58 7.16 3.73
N VAL A 134 -3.41 8.30 4.39
CA VAL A 134 -3.50 8.42 5.84
C VAL A 134 -4.90 8.01 6.29
N LEU A 135 -5.96 8.56 5.68
CA LEU A 135 -7.34 8.18 5.98
C LEU A 135 -7.57 6.66 5.85
N LEU A 136 -7.14 6.08 4.71
CA LEU A 136 -7.25 4.64 4.46
C LEU A 136 -6.47 3.81 5.49
N ALA A 137 -5.24 4.22 5.83
CA ALA A 137 -4.38 3.53 6.78
C ALA A 137 -4.94 3.60 8.21
N MET A 138 -5.49 4.74 8.62
CA MET A 138 -6.11 4.90 9.94
C MET A 138 -7.37 4.03 10.08
N ARG A 139 -8.22 4.00 9.06
CA ARG A 139 -9.37 3.08 9.04
C ARG A 139 -8.92 1.62 9.12
N ASP A 140 -7.91 1.24 8.34
CA ASP A 140 -7.37 -0.13 8.36
C ASP A 140 -6.75 -0.52 9.71
N HIS A 141 -6.07 0.43 10.36
CA HIS A 141 -5.50 0.26 11.69
C HIS A 141 -6.59 -0.05 12.72
N LEU A 142 -7.64 0.76 12.79
CA LEU A 142 -8.76 0.55 13.71
C LEU A 142 -9.50 -0.77 13.43
N VAL A 143 -9.71 -1.13 12.16
CA VAL A 143 -10.31 -2.42 11.79
C VAL A 143 -9.44 -3.59 12.24
N SER A 144 -8.11 -3.48 12.11
CA SER A 144 -7.18 -4.50 12.58
C SER A 144 -7.20 -4.62 14.10
N GLN A 145 -7.28 -3.50 14.83
CA GLN A 145 -7.42 -3.49 16.29
C GLN A 145 -8.73 -4.11 16.74
N LYS A 146 -9.87 -3.73 16.12
CA LYS A 146 -11.18 -4.34 16.38
C LYS A 146 -11.12 -5.87 16.23
N VAL A 147 -10.62 -6.35 15.08
CA VAL A 147 -10.52 -7.80 14.82
C VAL A 147 -9.53 -8.48 15.77
N GLY A 148 -8.44 -7.78 16.13
CA GLY A 148 -7.47 -8.25 17.13
C GLY A 148 -8.12 -8.46 18.50
N LEU A 149 -8.89 -7.48 18.97
CA LEU A 149 -9.63 -7.53 20.24
C LEU A 149 -10.69 -8.64 20.21
N GLU A 150 -11.49 -8.72 19.14
CA GLU A 150 -12.50 -9.76 18.95
C GLU A 150 -11.88 -11.17 19.06
N ASN A 151 -10.76 -11.38 18.36
CA ASN A 151 -10.05 -12.65 18.38
C ASN A 151 -9.43 -12.95 19.75
N HIS A 152 -8.88 -11.94 20.41
CA HIS A 152 -8.24 -12.10 21.72
C HIS A 152 -9.26 -12.41 22.81
N ILE A 153 -10.35 -11.63 22.90
CA ILE A 153 -11.46 -11.82 23.85
C ILE A 153 -12.06 -13.22 23.68
N ALA A 154 -12.43 -13.60 22.45
CA ALA A 154 -12.96 -14.93 22.18
C ALA A 154 -11.92 -16.05 22.43
N GLY A 155 -10.63 -15.74 22.40
CA GLY A 155 -9.55 -16.67 22.70
C GLY A 155 -9.40 -16.93 24.21
N VAL A 156 -9.33 -15.87 25.01
CA VAL A 156 -9.12 -15.95 26.47
C VAL A 156 -10.32 -16.52 27.22
N LEU A 157 -11.52 -16.43 26.65
CA LEU A 157 -12.75 -16.94 27.24
C LEU A 157 -12.96 -18.45 27.05
N LYS A 158 -12.30 -19.07 26.06
CA LYS A 158 -12.45 -20.50 25.75
C LYS A 158 -12.11 -21.46 26.90
N PRO A 159 -11.01 -21.29 27.66
CA PRO A 159 -10.68 -22.20 28.76
C PRO A 159 -11.75 -22.21 29.87
N PHE A 160 -12.55 -21.14 29.97
CA PHE A 160 -13.63 -21.01 30.94
C PHE A 160 -14.98 -21.51 30.41
N GLY A 161 -15.00 -22.18 29.25
CA GLY A 161 -16.24 -22.67 28.64
C GLY A 161 -17.10 -21.60 27.98
N VAL A 162 -16.63 -20.35 27.91
CA VAL A 162 -17.38 -19.24 27.30
C VAL A 162 -17.04 -19.15 25.81
N LEU A 163 -17.92 -19.72 24.99
CA LEU A 163 -17.77 -19.78 23.54
C LEU A 163 -18.55 -18.65 22.87
N VAL A 164 -17.83 -17.61 22.42
CA VAL A 164 -18.43 -16.46 21.72
C VAL A 164 -18.23 -16.60 20.21
N GLU A 165 -19.33 -16.56 19.45
CA GLU A 165 -19.29 -16.51 17.99
C GLU A 165 -18.68 -15.18 17.50
N ARG A 166 -17.87 -15.24 16.44
CA ARG A 166 -17.07 -14.12 15.92
C ARG A 166 -17.11 -14.04 14.40
N GLY A 167 -16.79 -12.87 13.84
CA GLY A 167 -16.70 -12.61 12.40
C GLY A 167 -18.05 -12.47 11.67
N ASN A 168 -18.93 -13.47 11.74
CA ASN A 168 -20.21 -13.48 11.01
C ASN A 168 -21.37 -12.82 11.76
N VAL A 169 -21.06 -12.11 12.83
CA VAL A 169 -22.02 -11.45 13.70
C VAL A 169 -21.73 -9.96 13.72
N THR A 170 -22.75 -9.15 14.01
CA THR A 170 -22.55 -7.71 14.17
C THR A 170 -21.70 -7.42 15.41
N ALA A 171 -21.11 -6.23 15.48
CA ALA A 171 -20.35 -5.81 16.65
C ALA A 171 -21.20 -5.82 17.92
N ASP A 172 -22.44 -5.34 17.84
CA ASP A 172 -23.40 -5.37 18.95
C ASP A 172 -23.74 -6.79 19.37
N THR A 173 -23.91 -7.70 18.41
CA THR A 173 -24.15 -9.12 18.69
C THR A 173 -22.96 -9.74 19.42
N PHE A 174 -21.74 -9.49 18.96
CA PHE A 174 -20.51 -9.96 19.64
C PHE A 174 -20.42 -9.40 21.07
N TYR A 175 -20.66 -8.10 21.24
CA TYR A 175 -20.64 -7.42 22.53
C TYR A 175 -21.65 -8.03 23.51
N LYS A 176 -22.92 -8.11 23.12
CA LYS A 176 -24.01 -8.65 23.96
C LYS A 176 -23.75 -10.09 24.37
N ARG A 177 -23.40 -10.95 23.41
CA ARG A 177 -23.10 -12.38 23.68
C ARG A 177 -21.89 -12.56 24.58
N THR A 178 -20.90 -11.68 24.48
CA THR A 178 -19.75 -11.70 25.40
C THR A 178 -20.18 -11.39 26.83
N LEU A 179 -21.03 -10.37 27.02
CA LEU A 179 -21.56 -10.01 28.34
C LEU A 179 -22.46 -11.09 28.95
N GLU A 180 -23.31 -11.72 28.12
CA GLU A 180 -24.16 -12.85 28.52
C GLU A 180 -23.32 -14.05 28.94
N GLY A 181 -22.32 -14.43 28.12
CA GLY A 181 -21.41 -15.52 28.43
C GLY A 181 -20.59 -15.29 29.70
N LEU A 182 -20.14 -14.05 29.93
CA LEU A 182 -19.47 -13.66 31.18
C LEU A 182 -20.40 -13.76 32.40
N ALA A 183 -21.64 -13.29 32.28
CA ALA A 183 -22.61 -13.36 33.37
C ALA A 183 -22.97 -14.81 33.74
N GLU A 184 -23.07 -15.69 32.75
CA GLU A 184 -23.30 -17.11 33.01
C GLU A 184 -22.08 -17.80 33.63
N ALA A 185 -20.86 -17.45 33.18
CA ALA A 185 -19.63 -17.95 33.77
C ALA A 185 -19.49 -17.54 35.25
N GLU A 186 -19.89 -16.31 35.59
CA GLU A 186 -19.88 -15.81 36.98
C GLU A 186 -20.80 -16.61 37.90
N LYS A 187 -22.00 -17.00 37.44
CA LYS A 187 -22.90 -17.89 38.20
C LYS A 187 -22.26 -19.25 38.48
N ASN A 188 -21.36 -19.69 37.61
CA ASN A 188 -20.62 -20.95 37.71
C ASN A 188 -19.26 -20.79 38.42
N GLY A 189 -19.02 -19.67 39.12
CA GLY A 189 -17.81 -19.44 39.91
C GLY A 189 -16.59 -18.95 39.13
N VAL A 190 -16.76 -18.53 37.87
CA VAL A 190 -15.69 -17.96 37.06
C VAL A 190 -15.72 -16.42 37.11
N HIS A 191 -14.70 -15.81 37.70
CA HIS A 191 -14.65 -14.37 37.95
C HIS A 191 -13.65 -13.64 37.04
N VAL A 192 -13.88 -13.67 35.71
CA VAL A 192 -12.99 -13.03 34.71
C VAL A 192 -13.57 -11.76 34.08
N ARG A 193 -14.82 -11.42 34.40
CA ARG A 193 -15.54 -10.30 33.78
C ARG A 193 -14.79 -8.97 33.89
N SER A 194 -14.32 -8.62 35.09
CA SER A 194 -13.59 -7.37 35.35
C SER A 194 -12.30 -7.24 34.55
N TYR A 195 -11.66 -8.35 34.17
CA TYR A 195 -10.44 -8.37 33.37
C TYR A 195 -10.72 -8.23 31.87
N VAL A 196 -11.87 -8.74 31.40
CA VAL A 196 -12.25 -8.74 29.97
C VAL A 196 -12.96 -7.44 29.58
N LEU A 197 -13.74 -6.85 30.49
CA LEU A 197 -14.55 -5.65 30.23
C LEU A 197 -13.76 -4.49 29.59
N PRO A 198 -12.55 -4.11 30.07
CA PRO A 198 -11.79 -3.02 29.44
C PRO A 198 -11.47 -3.28 27.96
N SER A 199 -11.11 -4.51 27.59
CA SER A 199 -10.86 -4.88 26.19
C SER A 199 -12.13 -4.88 25.36
N LEU A 200 -13.26 -5.27 25.95
CA LEU A 200 -14.56 -5.26 25.29
C LEU A 200 -15.09 -3.83 25.07
N HIS A 201 -14.79 -2.89 25.98
CA HIS A 201 -15.07 -1.47 25.77
C HIS A 201 -14.21 -0.88 24.65
N LEU A 202 -12.91 -1.15 24.65
CA LEU A 202 -12.02 -0.72 23.57
C LEU A 202 -12.45 -1.29 22.20
N TYR A 203 -13.02 -2.50 22.18
CA TYR A 203 -13.61 -3.07 20.96
C TYR A 203 -14.75 -2.19 20.43
N MET A 204 -15.66 -1.73 21.29
CA MET A 204 -16.76 -0.86 20.89
C MET A 204 -16.29 0.53 20.49
N GLU A 205 -15.34 1.12 21.22
CA GLU A 205 -14.72 2.40 20.84
C GLU A 205 -14.08 2.32 19.45
N ALA A 206 -13.38 1.23 19.14
CA ALA A 206 -12.83 1.00 17.81
C ALA A 206 -13.93 0.87 16.75
N VAL A 207 -15.04 0.18 17.04
CA VAL A 207 -16.19 0.05 16.13
C VAL A 207 -16.79 1.41 15.81
N GLU A 208 -17.04 2.22 16.83
CA GLU A 208 -17.60 3.57 16.69
C GLU A 208 -16.66 4.49 15.89
N ALA A 209 -15.36 4.42 16.12
CA ALA A 209 -14.36 5.23 15.42
C ALA A 209 -14.19 4.85 13.94
N ILE A 210 -14.49 3.61 13.54
CA ILE A 210 -14.37 3.14 12.14
C ILE A 210 -15.45 3.76 11.23
N ALA A 211 -16.66 3.94 11.74
CA ALA A 211 -17.80 4.43 10.96
C ALA A 211 -17.54 5.79 10.27
N PRO A 212 -17.15 6.87 10.99
CA PRO A 212 -16.93 8.18 10.36
C PRO A 212 -15.78 8.17 9.34
N LEU A 213 -14.74 7.35 9.54
CA LEU A 213 -13.67 7.20 8.54
C LEU A 213 -14.16 6.48 7.29
N THR A 214 -15.03 5.48 7.45
CA THR A 214 -15.63 4.74 6.33
C THR A 214 -16.55 5.64 5.51
N GLU A 215 -17.38 6.45 6.17
CA GLU A 215 -18.22 7.45 5.49
C GLU A 215 -17.38 8.49 4.74
N LYS A 216 -16.27 8.95 5.34
CA LYS A 216 -15.36 9.88 4.67
C LYS A 216 -14.69 9.25 3.43
N ILE A 217 -14.30 7.98 3.50
CA ILE A 217 -13.79 7.23 2.35
C ILE A 217 -14.86 7.14 1.25
N HIS A 218 -16.10 6.84 1.63
CA HIS A 218 -17.22 6.78 0.68
C HIS A 218 -17.46 8.13 0.01
N ALA A 219 -17.53 9.22 0.77
CA ALA A 219 -17.72 10.55 0.23
C ALA A 219 -16.63 10.93 -0.79
N ILE A 220 -15.35 10.71 -0.46
CA ILE A 220 -14.23 10.99 -1.37
C ILE A 220 -14.27 10.09 -2.60
N ALA A 221 -14.61 8.81 -2.44
CA ALA A 221 -14.67 7.89 -3.56
C ALA A 221 -15.77 8.28 -4.58
N HIS A 222 -16.89 8.82 -4.11
CA HIS A 222 -17.99 9.26 -4.97
C HIS A 222 -17.77 10.67 -5.57
N SER A 223 -16.93 11.50 -4.96
CA SER A 223 -16.61 12.83 -5.50
C SER A 223 -15.62 12.78 -6.67
N ILE A 224 -14.82 11.71 -6.79
CA ILE A 224 -13.82 11.55 -7.85
C ILE A 224 -14.39 10.68 -8.98
N GLU A 225 -14.64 11.26 -10.16
CA GLU A 225 -15.22 10.55 -11.32
C GLU A 225 -14.44 9.29 -11.71
N MET A 226 -13.11 9.35 -11.68
CA MET A 226 -12.28 8.20 -11.98
C MET A 226 -12.44 7.05 -10.97
N VAL A 227 -12.62 7.37 -9.69
CA VAL A 227 -12.80 6.37 -8.63
C VAL A 227 -14.15 5.69 -8.80
N LYS A 228 -15.20 6.44 -9.17
CA LYS A 228 -16.51 5.87 -9.57
C LYS A 228 -16.36 4.87 -10.72
N ARG A 229 -15.61 5.22 -11.77
CA ARG A 229 -15.36 4.31 -12.91
C ARG A 229 -14.60 3.03 -12.53
N PHE A 230 -13.75 3.07 -11.50
CA PHE A 230 -13.16 1.84 -10.97
C PHE A 230 -14.18 0.95 -10.27
N MET A 231 -15.17 1.55 -9.60
CA MET A 231 -16.26 0.82 -8.94
C MET A 231 -17.25 0.18 -9.93
N ASP A 232 -17.24 0.58 -11.21
CA ASP A 232 -17.94 -0.14 -12.29
C ASP A 232 -17.41 -1.58 -12.47
N ILE A 233 -16.20 -1.89 -11.97
CA ILE A 233 -15.64 -3.24 -12.02
C ILE A 233 -16.22 -4.08 -10.86
N PRO A 234 -16.90 -5.21 -11.14
CA PRO A 234 -17.48 -6.02 -10.07
C PRO A 234 -16.42 -6.51 -9.07
N GLY A 235 -16.76 -6.40 -7.79
CA GLY A 235 -15.86 -6.70 -6.68
C GLY A 235 -14.95 -5.54 -6.24
N ILE A 236 -14.93 -4.42 -6.97
CA ILE A 236 -14.23 -3.20 -6.53
C ILE A 236 -15.21 -2.27 -5.82
N GLY A 237 -15.01 -2.10 -4.51
CA GLY A 237 -15.72 -1.10 -3.70
C GLY A 237 -14.90 0.17 -3.45
N PRO A 238 -15.46 1.15 -2.70
CA PRO A 238 -14.85 2.46 -2.44
C PRO A 238 -13.43 2.39 -1.88
N VAL A 239 -13.20 1.53 -0.88
CA VAL A 239 -11.89 1.35 -0.24
C VAL A 239 -10.84 0.89 -1.25
N THR A 240 -11.16 -0.11 -2.08
CA THR A 240 -10.23 -0.64 -3.09
C THR A 240 -9.96 0.38 -4.19
N ALA A 241 -11.01 1.01 -4.71
CA ALA A 241 -10.92 1.99 -5.77
C ALA A 241 -10.07 3.20 -5.35
N LEU A 242 -10.34 3.76 -4.16
CA LEU A 242 -9.63 4.91 -3.63
C LEU A 242 -8.18 4.57 -3.26
N SER A 243 -7.94 3.38 -2.69
CA SER A 243 -6.57 2.89 -2.39
C SER A 243 -5.71 2.80 -3.65
N PHE A 244 -6.26 2.24 -4.72
CA PHE A 244 -5.56 2.16 -6.00
C PHE A 244 -5.29 3.55 -6.58
N TYR A 245 -6.29 4.43 -6.56
CA TYR A 245 -6.17 5.81 -7.03
C TYR A 245 -5.03 6.55 -6.34
N ALA A 246 -5.01 6.56 -5.01
CA ALA A 246 -4.01 7.26 -4.21
C ALA A 246 -2.63 6.59 -4.25
N ALA A 247 -2.56 5.27 -4.50
CA ALA A 247 -1.29 4.57 -4.60
C ALA A 247 -0.60 4.78 -5.96
N VAL A 248 -1.37 4.85 -7.04
CA VAL A 248 -0.88 5.15 -8.40
C VAL A 248 -0.56 6.64 -8.54
N ASP A 249 -1.44 7.51 -8.05
CA ASP A 249 -1.36 8.98 -8.10
C ASP A 249 -1.20 9.51 -9.55
N ASN A 250 0.02 9.51 -10.08
CA ASN A 250 0.31 9.77 -11.49
C ASN A 250 0.35 8.44 -12.30
N PRO A 251 -0.64 8.17 -13.17
CA PRO A 251 -0.65 6.96 -13.99
C PRO A 251 0.44 6.95 -15.08
N GLN A 252 0.86 8.10 -15.58
CA GLN A 252 1.82 8.19 -16.69
C GLN A 252 3.24 7.76 -16.31
N ARG A 253 3.52 7.61 -15.01
CA ARG A 253 4.82 7.12 -14.54
C ARG A 253 5.06 5.63 -14.86
N PHE A 254 4.03 4.91 -15.30
CA PHE A 254 4.12 3.50 -15.66
C PHE A 254 4.06 3.34 -17.18
N GLN A 255 5.15 2.89 -17.79
CA GLN A 255 5.22 2.65 -19.23
C GLN A 255 4.22 1.56 -19.65
N LYS A 256 4.10 0.48 -18.88
CA LYS A 256 3.19 -0.64 -19.14
C LYS A 256 2.28 -0.91 -17.95
N SER A 257 1.06 -1.39 -18.20
CA SER A 257 0.15 -1.78 -17.10
C SER A 257 0.68 -2.94 -16.26
N SER A 258 1.53 -3.79 -16.83
CA SER A 258 2.22 -4.84 -16.09
C SER A 258 3.07 -4.29 -14.95
N ASP A 259 3.58 -3.07 -15.11
CA ASP A 259 4.51 -2.44 -14.15
C ASP A 259 3.75 -2.01 -12.90
N VAL A 260 2.47 -1.64 -13.04
CA VAL A 260 1.57 -1.38 -11.90
C VAL A 260 1.33 -2.65 -11.09
N ALA A 261 1.18 -3.80 -11.74
CA ALA A 261 1.05 -5.07 -11.01
C ALA A 261 2.35 -5.42 -10.27
N ALA A 262 3.51 -5.16 -10.86
CA ALA A 262 4.80 -5.33 -10.20
C ALA A 262 4.97 -4.37 -9.02
N TYR A 263 4.51 -3.11 -9.16
CA TYR A 263 4.50 -2.09 -8.13
C TYR A 263 3.67 -2.47 -6.90
N PHE A 264 2.60 -3.24 -7.07
CA PHE A 264 1.83 -3.82 -5.97
C PHE A 264 2.36 -5.17 -5.49
N GLY A 265 3.44 -5.69 -6.08
CA GLY A 265 4.02 -6.97 -5.72
C GLY A 265 3.15 -8.17 -6.09
N LEU A 266 2.33 -8.04 -7.14
CA LEU A 266 1.43 -9.07 -7.65
C LEU A 266 2.06 -9.93 -8.77
N THR A 267 3.33 -9.69 -9.10
CA THR A 267 4.09 -10.47 -10.09
C THR A 267 4.92 -11.57 -9.40
N PRO A 268 5.04 -12.76 -10.02
CA PRO A 268 5.95 -13.81 -9.56
C PRO A 268 7.40 -13.32 -9.48
N ARG A 269 8.17 -13.88 -8.56
CA ARG A 269 9.64 -13.79 -8.60
C ARG A 269 10.14 -14.73 -9.70
N GLN A 270 10.94 -14.21 -10.62
CA GLN A 270 11.63 -15.01 -11.61
C GLN A 270 13.04 -15.29 -11.13
N PHE A 271 13.42 -16.56 -11.10
CA PHE A 271 14.80 -17.00 -10.92
C PHE A 271 15.27 -17.56 -12.24
N GLN A 272 16.21 -16.85 -12.87
CA GLN A 272 16.82 -17.24 -14.12
C GLN A 272 18.34 -17.24 -13.95
N SER A 273 18.94 -18.43 -14.05
CA SER A 273 20.39 -18.66 -14.23
C SER A 273 20.59 -19.44 -15.53
N GLY A 274 21.83 -19.50 -16.05
CA GLY A 274 22.13 -20.00 -17.41
C GLY A 274 21.36 -21.25 -17.85
N GLU A 275 21.11 -22.19 -16.94
CA GLU A 275 20.39 -23.45 -17.22
C GLU A 275 19.03 -23.56 -16.52
N THR A 276 18.67 -22.66 -15.60
CA THR A 276 17.46 -22.77 -14.78
C THR A 276 16.56 -21.56 -14.98
N ASN A 277 15.31 -21.77 -15.38
CA ASN A 277 14.28 -20.73 -15.41
C ASN A 277 13.02 -21.22 -14.67
N PHE A 278 12.76 -20.67 -13.49
CA PHE A 278 11.58 -21.01 -12.70
C PHE A 278 10.89 -19.77 -12.13
N MET A 279 9.55 -19.79 -12.13
CA MET A 279 8.71 -18.77 -11.54
C MET A 279 8.19 -19.20 -10.16
N GLY A 280 8.63 -18.49 -9.12
CA GLY A 280 8.27 -18.74 -7.73
C GLY A 280 7.03 -18.00 -7.24
N ALA A 281 6.95 -17.81 -5.92
CA ALA A 281 5.90 -17.01 -5.29
C ALA A 281 5.93 -15.54 -5.76
N ILE A 282 4.82 -14.81 -5.53
CA ILE A 282 4.80 -13.36 -5.80
C ILE A 282 5.89 -12.61 -5.03
N SER A 283 6.38 -11.51 -5.61
CA SER A 283 7.48 -10.73 -5.02
C SER A 283 7.15 -10.23 -3.62
N ARG A 284 5.88 -9.84 -3.39
CA ARG A 284 5.37 -9.10 -2.22
C ARG A 284 6.09 -7.76 -1.97
N ARG A 285 7.02 -7.36 -2.84
CA ARG A 285 7.68 -6.05 -2.82
C ARG A 285 6.71 -4.98 -3.33
N GLY A 286 6.77 -3.78 -2.80
CA GLY A 286 5.84 -2.70 -3.14
C GLY A 286 4.75 -2.49 -2.09
N ASP A 287 3.59 -1.96 -2.47
CA ASP A 287 2.56 -1.50 -1.53
C ASP A 287 1.67 -2.64 -0.98
N PRO A 288 1.84 -3.07 0.29
CA PRO A 288 1.11 -4.20 0.85
C PRO A 288 -0.37 -3.88 1.10
N ALA A 289 -0.72 -2.63 1.43
CA ALA A 289 -2.09 -2.24 1.74
C ALA A 289 -2.95 -2.30 0.48
N THR A 290 -2.48 -1.66 -0.60
CA THR A 290 -3.18 -1.69 -1.90
C THR A 290 -3.24 -3.11 -2.46
N ARG A 291 -2.17 -3.91 -2.31
CA ARG A 291 -2.18 -5.33 -2.68
C ARG A 291 -3.28 -6.10 -1.95
N ARG A 292 -3.43 -5.90 -0.63
CA ARG A 292 -4.43 -6.61 0.18
C ARG A 292 -5.84 -6.32 -0.31
N VAL A 293 -6.20 -5.04 -0.51
CA VAL A 293 -7.54 -4.67 -0.98
C VAL A 293 -7.83 -5.13 -2.41
N LEU A 294 -6.82 -5.18 -3.29
CA LEU A 294 -6.96 -5.79 -4.62
C LEU A 294 -7.23 -7.30 -4.56
N VAL A 295 -6.59 -8.02 -3.62
CA VAL A 295 -6.84 -9.45 -3.39
C VAL A 295 -8.21 -9.70 -2.77
N ILE A 296 -8.67 -8.82 -1.88
CA ILE A 296 -10.04 -8.84 -1.35
C ILE A 296 -11.04 -8.63 -2.49
N ALA A 297 -10.85 -7.60 -3.32
CA ALA A 297 -11.70 -7.34 -4.48
C ALA A 297 -11.75 -8.52 -5.46
N ALA A 298 -10.60 -9.14 -5.73
CA ALA A 298 -10.54 -10.36 -6.53
C ALA A 298 -11.31 -11.53 -5.90
N THR A 299 -11.26 -11.66 -4.58
CA THR A 299 -12.03 -12.68 -3.85
C THR A 299 -13.53 -12.42 -3.98
N VAL A 300 -13.98 -11.18 -3.73
CA VAL A 300 -15.38 -10.77 -3.88
C VAL A 300 -15.87 -10.96 -5.32
N LEU A 301 -15.06 -10.59 -6.33
CA LEU A 301 -15.39 -10.84 -7.74
C LEU A 301 -15.63 -12.33 -8.01
N LEU A 302 -14.77 -13.21 -7.48
CA LEU A 302 -14.84 -14.65 -7.73
C LEU A 302 -15.97 -15.34 -6.95
N SER A 303 -16.25 -14.96 -5.70
CA SER A 303 -17.17 -15.69 -4.83
C SER A 303 -18.45 -14.93 -4.46
N GLY A 304 -18.43 -13.59 -4.45
CA GLY A 304 -19.51 -12.77 -3.90
C GLY A 304 -20.42 -12.11 -4.95
N THR A 305 -19.91 -11.81 -6.15
CA THR A 305 -20.73 -11.16 -7.19
C THR A 305 -21.74 -12.15 -7.78
N GLN A 306 -22.91 -11.67 -8.22
CA GLN A 306 -23.89 -12.50 -8.95
C GLN A 306 -23.69 -12.43 -10.47
N GLU A 307 -23.29 -11.26 -10.97
CA GLU A 307 -23.09 -11.02 -12.39
C GLU A 307 -21.94 -11.86 -12.96
N TRP A 308 -22.18 -12.40 -14.15
CA TRP A 308 -21.20 -13.19 -14.88
C TRP A 308 -20.69 -12.41 -16.08
N ASN A 309 -19.37 -12.24 -16.13
CA ASN A 309 -18.69 -11.52 -17.18
C ASN A 309 -17.37 -12.21 -17.54
N SER A 310 -16.74 -11.79 -18.65
CA SER A 310 -15.51 -12.43 -19.14
C SER A 310 -14.36 -12.47 -18.11
N LEU A 311 -14.25 -11.48 -17.23
CA LEU A 311 -13.22 -11.42 -16.20
C LEU A 311 -13.45 -12.47 -15.10
N LYS A 312 -14.67 -12.53 -14.57
CA LYS A 312 -15.06 -13.54 -13.57
C LYS A 312 -14.94 -14.95 -14.12
N THR A 313 -15.44 -15.18 -15.33
CA THR A 313 -15.37 -16.48 -16.01
C THR A 313 -13.93 -16.96 -16.16
N TRP A 314 -13.05 -16.08 -16.64
CA TRP A 314 -11.62 -16.39 -16.73
C TRP A 314 -11.04 -16.76 -15.35
N GLY A 315 -11.36 -15.98 -14.31
CA GLY A 315 -10.86 -16.21 -12.96
C GLY A 315 -11.36 -17.52 -12.33
N VAL A 316 -12.63 -17.87 -12.53
CA VAL A 316 -13.23 -19.13 -12.03
C VAL A 316 -12.62 -20.35 -12.72
N ARG A 317 -12.49 -20.30 -14.06
CA ARG A 317 -11.81 -21.36 -14.82
C ARG A 317 -10.35 -21.52 -14.38
N LEU A 318 -9.67 -20.41 -14.07
CA LEU A 318 -8.32 -20.45 -13.52
C LEU A 318 -8.30 -21.10 -12.13
N ALA A 319 -9.24 -20.76 -11.25
CA ALA A 319 -9.36 -21.36 -9.92
C ALA A 319 -9.55 -22.87 -9.97
N LYS A 320 -10.33 -23.38 -10.94
CA LYS A 320 -10.49 -24.83 -11.17
C LYS A 320 -9.17 -25.53 -11.55
N ARG A 321 -8.27 -24.85 -12.27
CA ARG A 321 -7.01 -25.42 -12.75
C ARG A 321 -5.88 -25.35 -11.72
N ILE A 322 -5.73 -24.21 -11.05
CA ILE A 322 -4.54 -23.94 -10.20
C ILE A 322 -4.87 -23.69 -8.73
N GLY A 323 -6.14 -23.81 -8.34
CA GLY A 323 -6.63 -23.54 -6.99
C GLY A 323 -7.00 -22.08 -6.75
N PHE A 324 -7.97 -21.87 -5.86
CA PHE A 324 -8.57 -20.56 -5.58
C PHE A 324 -7.53 -19.53 -5.11
N SER A 325 -6.62 -19.92 -4.21
CA SER A 325 -5.59 -19.03 -3.66
C SER A 325 -4.64 -18.46 -4.72
N LYS A 326 -4.28 -19.24 -5.75
CA LYS A 326 -3.44 -18.75 -6.85
C LYS A 326 -4.26 -17.92 -7.83
N ALA A 327 -5.50 -18.34 -8.12
CA ALA A 327 -6.39 -17.64 -9.02
C ALA A 327 -6.75 -16.23 -8.52
N ARG A 328 -7.06 -16.04 -7.23
CA ARG A 328 -7.34 -14.70 -6.67
C ARG A 328 -6.17 -13.73 -6.83
N ILE A 329 -4.92 -14.20 -6.75
CA ILE A 329 -3.73 -13.38 -6.98
C ILE A 329 -3.62 -12.98 -8.47
N ALA A 330 -3.86 -13.94 -9.38
CA ALA A 330 -3.86 -13.66 -10.81
C ALA A 330 -4.99 -12.69 -11.21
N VAL A 331 -6.16 -12.80 -10.59
CA VAL A 331 -7.28 -11.87 -10.76
C VAL A 331 -6.94 -10.49 -10.20
N ALA A 332 -6.36 -10.40 -9.00
CA ALA A 332 -5.90 -9.13 -8.44
C ALA A 332 -4.88 -8.42 -9.36
N ARG A 333 -3.92 -9.18 -9.92
CA ARG A 333 -3.00 -8.68 -10.95
C ARG A 333 -3.74 -8.12 -12.16
N LYS A 334 -4.76 -8.83 -12.66
CA LYS A 334 -5.56 -8.40 -13.80
C LYS A 334 -6.40 -7.17 -13.50
N LEU A 335 -7.00 -7.08 -12.30
CA LEU A 335 -7.72 -5.90 -11.83
C LEU A 335 -6.81 -4.66 -11.83
N ALA A 336 -5.61 -4.77 -11.25
CA ALA A 336 -4.65 -3.66 -11.24
C ALA A 336 -4.30 -3.16 -12.66
N MET A 337 -4.10 -4.09 -13.60
CA MET A 337 -3.81 -3.73 -15.00
C MET A 337 -4.99 -3.05 -15.69
N ILE A 338 -6.22 -3.53 -15.43
CA ILE A 338 -7.46 -2.96 -15.97
C ILE A 338 -7.69 -1.55 -15.42
N MET A 339 -7.62 -1.38 -14.08
CA MET A 339 -7.79 -0.07 -13.43
C MET A 339 -6.77 0.94 -13.95
N HIS A 340 -5.51 0.51 -14.17
CA HIS A 340 -4.51 1.38 -14.79
C HIS A 340 -4.87 1.79 -16.21
N LYS A 341 -5.39 0.88 -17.05
CA LYS A 341 -5.81 1.24 -18.41
C LYS A 341 -7.03 2.15 -18.44
N ILE A 342 -8.00 1.92 -17.56
CA ILE A 342 -9.12 2.84 -17.35
C ILE A 342 -8.61 4.23 -16.99
N ARG A 343 -7.62 4.31 -16.09
CA ARG A 343 -7.03 5.57 -15.63
C ARG A 343 -6.27 6.31 -16.74
N VAL A 344 -5.41 5.62 -17.49
CA VAL A 344 -4.60 6.22 -18.56
C VAL A 344 -5.47 6.68 -19.72
N ASN A 345 -6.44 5.87 -20.13
CA ASN A 345 -7.27 6.13 -21.31
C ASN A 345 -8.53 6.95 -20.99
N ASN A 346 -8.77 7.26 -19.73
CA ASN A 346 -10.01 7.86 -19.25
C ASN A 346 -11.27 7.14 -19.77
N ASP A 347 -11.27 5.80 -19.70
CA ASP A 347 -12.34 4.93 -20.21
C ASP A 347 -13.23 4.41 -19.06
N ARG A 348 -14.11 3.45 -19.35
CA ARG A 348 -14.95 2.69 -18.40
C ARG A 348 -14.71 1.19 -18.53
N PHE A 349 -15.11 0.44 -17.52
CA PHE A 349 -15.05 -1.01 -17.58
C PHE A 349 -16.10 -1.56 -18.56
N ARG A 350 -15.65 -2.30 -19.58
CA ARG A 350 -16.52 -2.93 -20.61
C ARG A 350 -16.19 -4.42 -20.73
N PRO A 351 -16.75 -5.30 -19.90
CA PRO A 351 -16.52 -6.72 -20.04
C PRO A 351 -17.35 -7.29 -21.19
N LYS A 352 -16.89 -8.39 -21.78
CA LYS A 352 -17.75 -9.17 -22.69
C LYS A 352 -18.80 -9.91 -21.85
N ASN A 353 -20.07 -9.69 -22.17
CA ASN A 353 -21.19 -10.40 -21.57
C ASN A 353 -21.27 -11.83 -22.11
N LEU A 354 -21.69 -12.77 -21.26
CA LEU A 354 -21.85 -14.18 -21.61
C LEU A 354 -23.30 -14.52 -21.92
N SER A 355 -23.50 -15.49 -22.81
CA SER A 355 -24.80 -16.09 -23.12
C SER A 355 -25.39 -16.81 -21.90
N ALA A 356 -26.72 -17.02 -21.89
CA ALA A 356 -27.40 -17.68 -20.78
C ALA A 356 -26.89 -19.11 -20.52
N GLN A 357 -26.60 -19.87 -21.59
CA GLN A 357 -26.08 -21.24 -21.51
C GLN A 357 -24.68 -21.28 -20.90
N GLU A 358 -23.80 -20.35 -21.26
CA GLU A 358 -22.46 -20.24 -20.66
C GLU A 358 -22.54 -19.94 -19.16
N ARG A 359 -23.48 -19.08 -18.74
CA ARG A 359 -23.67 -18.74 -17.31
C ARG A 359 -24.07 -19.97 -16.48
N ILE A 360 -24.99 -20.80 -16.99
CA ILE A 360 -25.45 -22.00 -16.28
C ILE A 360 -24.30 -22.99 -16.07
N LYS A 361 -23.54 -23.28 -17.14
CA LYS A 361 -22.37 -24.17 -17.08
C LYS A 361 -21.33 -23.67 -16.08
N LEU A 362 -21.09 -22.37 -16.04
CA LEU A 362 -20.11 -21.76 -15.13
C LEU A 362 -20.55 -21.72 -13.66
N LYS A 363 -21.85 -21.55 -13.39
CA LYS A 363 -22.39 -21.67 -12.02
C LYS A 363 -22.13 -23.06 -11.45
N GLN A 364 -22.33 -24.11 -12.25
CA GLN A 364 -22.02 -25.49 -11.86
C GLN A 364 -20.51 -25.68 -11.60
N GLU A 365 -19.64 -25.08 -12.43
CA GLU A 365 -18.19 -25.12 -12.19
C GLU A 365 -17.76 -24.43 -10.88
N LEU A 366 -18.44 -23.34 -10.49
CA LEU A 366 -18.10 -22.58 -9.29
C LEU A 366 -18.41 -23.36 -8.00
N ILE A 367 -19.49 -24.13 -7.98
CA ILE A 367 -19.86 -25.03 -6.87
C ILE A 367 -18.76 -26.07 -6.64
N VAL A 368 -18.17 -26.61 -7.72
CA VAL A 368 -17.06 -27.59 -7.66
C VAL A 368 -15.76 -26.97 -7.11
N VAL A 369 -15.51 -25.68 -7.38
CA VAL A 369 -14.34 -24.97 -6.81
C VAL A 369 -14.57 -24.68 -5.32
N ALA A 370 -15.80 -24.30 -4.93
CA ALA A 370 -16.16 -24.05 -3.54
C ALA A 370 -16.05 -25.31 -2.68
N SER A 371 -16.49 -26.46 -3.18
CA SER A 371 -16.39 -27.74 -2.44
C SER A 371 -14.95 -28.22 -2.27
N LYS A 372 -14.06 -27.97 -3.24
CA LYS A 372 -12.63 -28.33 -3.15
C LYS A 372 -11.77 -27.40 -2.28
N SER A 373 -12.25 -26.20 -1.96
CA SER A 373 -11.45 -25.17 -1.27
C SER A 373 -11.65 -25.11 0.24
N GLY A 374 -12.58 -25.88 0.81
CA GLY A 374 -12.73 -26.08 2.27
C GLY A 374 -12.93 -24.80 3.08
N ARG A 375 -13.26 -23.67 2.44
CA ARG A 375 -13.48 -22.38 3.08
C ARG A 375 -14.64 -21.66 2.43
N VAL A 376 -15.82 -21.80 3.02
CA VAL A 376 -16.80 -20.72 3.02
C VAL A 376 -16.22 -19.64 3.92
N ALA A 377 -15.32 -18.82 3.37
CA ALA A 377 -14.87 -17.60 4.02
C ALA A 377 -15.90 -16.53 3.68
N SER A 378 -16.81 -16.30 4.63
CA SER A 378 -17.50 -15.03 4.78
C SER A 378 -16.50 -13.90 4.60
N ALA A 379 -16.75 -13.04 3.63
CA ALA A 379 -16.05 -11.77 3.52
C ALA A 379 -16.44 -10.94 4.76
N PRO A 380 -15.48 -10.47 5.59
CA PRO A 380 -15.80 -9.44 6.55
C PRO A 380 -16.15 -8.17 5.75
N VAL A 381 -17.33 -7.62 6.03
CA VAL A 381 -17.74 -6.29 5.60
C VAL A 381 -16.80 -5.24 6.16
#